data_AF-A0A524FHW3-F1
#
_entry.id   AF-A0A524FHW3-F1
#
_cell.length_a   1.000
_cell.length_b   1.000
_cell.length_c   1.000
_cell.angle_alpha   90.00
_cell.angle_beta   90.00
_cell.angle_gamma   90.00
#
_symmetry.space_group_name_H-M   'P 1'
#
loop_
_entity.id
_entity.type
_entity.pdbx_description
1 polymer ?
#
loop_
_entity_poly.entity_id
_entity_poly.type
_entity_poly.pdbx_seq_one_letter_code
_entity_poly.pdbx_strand_id
1 'polypeptide(L)'
;MEVYVVITILIIIILFISSSLSTRGMLRKFSISNLAIEFFLPSQDQFTIYWNDFNKINVTLKILDIKPFNIYNIKFIGGAQEKVINIGLQDFQKEKLKEILNLLKFHAKIHKKQFKATKEKIVSGIYIVEDLDI
;
A
#
# COMPACT_ATOMS: atom_id res chain seq x y z
N MET A 1 -27.05 35.36 18.36
CA MET A 1 -27.34 34.12 17.62
C MET A 1 -26.24 33.82 16.59
N GLU A 2 -25.69 34.83 15.93
CA GLU A 2 -24.66 34.69 14.88
C GLU A 2 -23.32 34.11 15.36
N VAL A 3 -22.86 34.47 16.57
CA VAL A 3 -21.57 33.99 17.11
C VAL A 3 -21.53 32.47 17.29
N TYR A 4 -22.63 31.86 17.74
CA TYR A 4 -22.72 30.41 17.90
C TYR A 4 -22.72 29.68 16.55
N VAL A 5 -23.33 30.27 15.53
CA VAL A 5 -23.34 29.70 14.17
C VAL A 5 -21.94 29.72 13.58
N VAL A 6 -21.19 30.82 13.74
CA VAL A 6 -19.80 30.93 13.27
C VAL A 6 -18.89 29.93 13.98
N ILE A 7 -19.00 29.78 15.31
CA ILE A 7 -18.20 28.81 16.09
C ILE A 7 -18.52 27.37 15.67
N THR A 8 -19.79 27.05 15.44
CA THR A 8 -20.22 25.71 15.01
C THR A 8 -19.68 25.37 13.62
N ILE A 9 -19.71 26.33 12.69
CA ILE A 9 -19.12 26.17 11.35
C ILE A 9 -17.61 25.99 11.44
N LEU A 10 -16.92 26.74 12.30
CA LEU A 10 -15.47 26.61 12.49
C LEU A 10 -15.09 25.23 13.03
N ILE A 11 -15.84 24.71 14.01
CA ILE A 11 -15.62 23.37 14.59
C ILE A 11 -15.86 22.28 13.54
N ILE A 12 -16.90 22.41 12.72
CA ILE A 12 -17.18 21.46 11.63
C ILE A 12 -16.06 21.47 10.60
N ILE A 13 -15.53 22.64 10.24
CA ILE A 13 -14.40 22.76 9.31
C ILE A 13 -13.12 22.17 9.91
N ILE A 14 -12.83 22.41 11.19
CA ILE A 14 -11.67 21.83 11.87
C ILE A 14 -11.79 20.30 11.98
N LEU A 15 -12.97 19.78 12.32
CA LEU A 15 -13.25 18.35 12.35
C LEU A 15 -13.15 17.73 10.94
N PHE A 16 -13.67 18.42 9.93
CA PHE A 16 -13.54 17.98 8.53
C PHE A 16 -12.08 17.95 8.08
N ILE A 17 -11.30 19.00 8.35
CA ILE A 17 -9.86 19.07 8.03
C ILE A 17 -9.10 17.96 8.76
N SER A 18 -9.33 17.76 10.06
CA SER A 18 -8.67 16.70 10.85
C SER A 18 -9.05 15.29 10.39
N SER A 19 -10.28 15.08 9.92
CA SER A 19 -10.73 13.81 9.33
C SER A 19 -10.19 13.58 7.91
N SER A 20 -9.93 14.66 7.17
CA SER A 20 -9.32 14.65 5.83
C SER A 20 -7.79 14.52 5.88
N LEU A 21 -7.16 14.90 7.01
CA LEU A 21 -5.80 14.54 7.40
C LEU A 21 -5.71 13.06 7.85
N SER A 22 -6.45 12.18 7.19
CA SER A 22 -6.22 10.76 7.33
C SER A 22 -4.88 10.46 6.65
N THR A 23 -3.83 10.28 7.45
CA THR A 23 -2.51 9.76 7.06
C THR A 23 -2.60 8.27 6.67
N ARG A 24 -3.56 7.96 5.80
CA ARG A 24 -3.80 6.61 5.28
C ARG A 24 -2.79 6.34 4.17
N GLY A 25 -1.60 5.87 4.54
CA GLY A 25 -0.74 5.12 3.60
C GLY A 25 0.74 5.53 3.48
N MET A 26 1.25 6.52 4.22
CA MET A 26 2.67 6.92 4.10
C MET A 26 3.60 5.85 4.68
N LEU A 27 4.22 5.04 3.82
CA LEU A 27 5.28 4.13 4.25
C LEU A 27 6.44 4.93 4.86
N ARG A 28 6.58 4.88 6.18
CA ARG A 28 7.59 5.63 6.94
C ARG A 28 8.98 5.02 6.78
N LYS A 29 9.03 3.69 6.78
CA LYS A 29 10.27 2.91 6.65
C LYS A 29 9.96 1.54 6.06
N PHE A 30 10.89 1.07 5.24
CA PHE A 30 10.96 -0.29 4.73
C PHE A 30 12.31 -0.88 5.10
N SER A 31 12.32 -2.09 5.65
CA SER A 31 13.52 -2.88 5.87
C SER A 31 13.31 -4.32 5.41
N ILE A 32 14.37 -4.90 4.86
CA ILE A 32 14.42 -6.30 4.45
C ILE A 32 15.70 -6.90 4.99
N SER A 33 15.58 -8.06 5.62
CA SER A 33 16.69 -8.81 6.19
C SER A 33 16.61 -10.27 5.75
N ASN A 34 17.61 -11.07 6.12
CA ASN A 34 17.58 -12.52 5.90
C ASN A 34 16.47 -13.23 6.68
N LEU A 35 15.92 -12.59 7.71
CA LEU A 35 14.90 -13.16 8.59
C LEU A 35 13.49 -12.71 8.19
N ALA A 36 13.31 -11.41 7.98
CA ALA A 36 11.99 -10.79 7.87
C ALA A 36 11.97 -9.57 6.94
N ILE A 37 10.76 -9.23 6.50
CA ILE A 37 10.39 -8.00 5.82
C ILE A 37 9.58 -7.14 6.78
N GLU A 38 9.90 -5.86 6.86
CA GLU A 38 9.29 -4.91 7.79
C GLU A 38 8.81 -3.66 7.05
N PHE A 39 7.57 -3.27 7.30
CA PHE A 39 6.99 -2.02 6.86
C PHE A 39 6.53 -1.23 8.08
N PHE A 40 6.94 0.03 8.18
CA PHE A 40 6.45 0.95 9.19
C PHE A 40 5.41 1.86 8.57
N LEU A 41 4.16 1.72 9.02
CA LEU A 41 3.03 2.48 8.50
C LEU A 41 2.62 3.57 9.51
N PRO A 42 1.92 4.64 9.10
CA PRO A 42 1.48 5.68 10.03
C PRO A 42 0.33 5.21 10.91
N SER A 43 -0.47 4.26 10.39
CA SER A 43 -1.69 3.75 11.03
C SER A 43 -1.47 2.47 11.84
N GLN A 44 -0.26 1.89 11.82
CA GLN A 44 0.09 0.65 12.50
C GLN A 44 1.56 0.70 12.90
N ASP A 45 1.88 0.37 14.15
CA ASP A 45 3.22 0.56 14.71
C ASP A 45 4.30 -0.20 13.94
N GLN A 46 3.99 -1.38 13.39
CA GLN A 46 4.88 -2.16 12.53
C GLN A 46 4.13 -3.33 11.85
N PHE A 47 4.29 -3.50 10.53
CA PHE A 47 3.90 -4.71 9.80
C PHE A 47 5.15 -5.54 9.53
N THR A 48 5.28 -6.68 10.20
CA THR A 48 6.40 -7.61 10.04
C THR A 48 5.93 -8.95 9.51
N ILE A 49 6.69 -9.48 8.55
CA ILE A 49 6.48 -10.82 8.04
C ILE A 49 7.79 -11.58 7.89
N TYR A 50 7.84 -12.81 8.40
CA TYR A 50 9.00 -13.68 8.27
C TYR A 50 8.97 -14.40 6.93
N TRP A 51 10.14 -14.65 6.34
CA TRP A 51 10.22 -15.39 5.07
C TRP A 51 9.63 -16.79 5.15
N ASN A 52 9.60 -17.38 6.34
CA ASN A 52 9.05 -18.71 6.58
C ASN A 52 7.51 -18.71 6.62
N ASP A 53 6.86 -17.55 6.83
CA ASP A 53 5.40 -17.46 7.00
C ASP A 53 4.63 -17.57 5.67
N PHE A 54 5.30 -17.40 4.53
CA PHE A 54 4.65 -17.37 3.23
C PHE A 54 5.43 -18.14 2.16
N ASN A 55 4.73 -18.55 1.10
CA ASN A 55 5.29 -19.20 -0.07
C ASN A 55 5.24 -18.32 -1.33
N LYS A 56 4.35 -17.32 -1.33
CA LYS A 56 4.09 -16.48 -2.50
C LYS A 56 3.85 -15.03 -2.10
N ILE A 57 4.39 -14.12 -2.91
CA ILE A 57 4.09 -12.69 -2.88
C ILE A 57 3.31 -12.35 -4.15
N ASN A 58 2.13 -11.76 -3.99
CA ASN A 58 1.34 -11.20 -5.07
C ASN A 58 1.27 -9.68 -4.92
N VAL A 59 1.60 -8.96 -5.98
CA VAL A 59 1.50 -7.51 -6.03
C VAL A 59 0.47 -7.13 -7.08
N THR A 60 -0.45 -6.27 -6.71
CA THR A 60 -1.49 -5.77 -7.60
C THR A 60 -1.52 -4.25 -7.56
N LEU A 61 -1.21 -3.63 -8.71
CA LEU A 61 -1.34 -2.19 -8.91
C LEU A 61 -2.73 -1.88 -9.46
N LYS A 62 -3.57 -1.22 -8.67
CA LYS A 62 -4.86 -0.70 -9.11
C LYS A 62 -4.73 0.75 -9.54
N ILE A 63 -5.03 1.04 -10.81
CA ILE A 63 -5.08 2.41 -11.35
C ILE A 63 -6.52 2.87 -11.32
N LEU A 64 -6.81 3.90 -10.51
CA LEU A 64 -8.11 4.55 -10.47
C LEU A 64 -8.14 5.71 -11.49
N ASP A 65 -9.30 5.97 -12.09
CA ASP A 65 -9.46 7.00 -13.14
C ASP A 65 -9.24 8.43 -12.63
N ILE A 66 -9.23 8.62 -11.32
CA ILE A 66 -8.91 9.90 -10.68
C ILE A 66 -7.40 9.91 -10.38
N LYS A 67 -6.65 10.83 -10.99
CA LYS A 67 -5.23 11.04 -10.65
C LYS A 67 -5.10 11.76 -9.30
N PRO A 68 -4.11 11.42 -8.44
CA PRO A 68 -3.07 10.39 -8.57
C PRO A 68 -3.33 9.14 -7.70
N PHE A 69 -4.54 8.55 -7.74
CA PHE A 69 -4.93 7.47 -6.82
C PHE A 69 -4.53 6.07 -7.31
N ASN A 70 -3.23 5.82 -7.49
CA ASN A 70 -2.73 4.46 -7.70
C ASN A 70 -2.52 3.77 -6.36
N ILE A 71 -2.99 2.53 -6.23
CA ILE A 71 -2.86 1.74 -4.99
C ILE A 71 -2.15 0.42 -5.32
N TYR A 72 -1.09 0.13 -4.60
CA TYR A 72 -0.41 -1.17 -4.62
C TYR A 72 -0.90 -2.01 -3.44
N ASN A 73 -1.47 -3.16 -3.76
CA ASN A 73 -1.86 -4.19 -2.80
C ASN A 73 -0.79 -5.28 -2.84
N ILE A 74 -0.05 -5.44 -1.75
CA ILE A 74 1.01 -6.46 -1.61
C ILE A 74 0.48 -7.53 -0.66
N LYS A 75 0.36 -8.76 -1.17
CA LYS A 75 -0.19 -9.92 -0.47
C LYS A 75 0.89 -10.95 -0.27
N PHE A 76 1.08 -11.36 0.98
CA PHE A 76 1.94 -12.46 1.36
C PHE A 76 1.09 -13.67 1.72
N ILE A 77 1.24 -14.76 0.98
CA ILE A 77 0.33 -15.91 1.01
C ILE A 77 1.10 -17.15 1.48
N GLY A 78 0.64 -17.77 2.57
CA GLY A 78 1.24 -18.97 3.16
C GLY A 78 0.23 -19.90 3.81
N GLY A 79 0.12 -21.14 3.34
CA GLY A 79 -0.83 -22.11 3.88
C GLY A 79 -2.27 -21.57 3.84
N ALA A 80 -2.92 -21.48 5.01
CA ALA A 80 -4.27 -20.92 5.18
C ALA A 80 -4.28 -19.43 5.58
N GLN A 81 -3.12 -18.77 5.69
CA GLN A 81 -3.01 -17.39 6.14
C GLN A 81 -2.56 -16.46 5.01
N GLU A 82 -3.15 -15.27 4.98
CA GLU A 82 -2.78 -14.18 4.09
C GLU A 82 -2.53 -12.93 4.94
N LYS A 83 -1.40 -12.25 4.69
CA LYS A 83 -1.13 -10.91 5.22
C LYS A 83 -1.09 -9.92 4.07
N VAL A 84 -1.79 -8.80 4.20
CA VAL A 84 -1.97 -7.82 3.12
C VAL A 84 -1.59 -6.42 3.60
N ILE A 85 -0.88 -5.68 2.75
CA ILE A 85 -0.55 -4.27 2.95
C ILE A 85 -0.94 -3.47 1.71
N ASN A 86 -1.52 -2.29 1.93
CA ASN A 86 -1.94 -1.36 0.88
C ASN A 86 -1.08 -0.09 0.94
N ILE A 87 -0.50 0.31 -0.20
CA ILE A 87 0.36 1.50 -0.33
C ILE A 87 -0.17 2.36 -1.48
N GLY A 88 -0.57 3.61 -1.20
CA GLY A 88 -0.98 4.57 -2.21
C GLY A 88 0.20 5.38 -2.78
N LEU A 89 0.20 5.70 -4.09
CA LEU A 89 1.21 6.60 -4.68
C LEU A 89 1.01 8.08 -4.30
N GLN A 90 -0.16 8.45 -3.81
CA GLN A 90 -0.35 9.73 -3.13
C GLN A 90 0.54 9.85 -1.88
N ASP A 91 0.91 8.70 -1.30
CA ASP A 91 1.62 8.60 -0.03
C ASP A 91 3.13 8.31 -0.22
N PHE A 92 3.56 7.95 -1.43
CA PHE A 92 4.94 7.50 -1.70
C PHE A 92 5.39 7.75 -3.14
N GLN A 93 6.65 8.16 -3.32
CA GLN A 93 7.24 8.38 -4.64
C GLN A 93 7.27 7.07 -5.45
N LYS A 94 6.82 7.12 -6.70
CA LYS A 94 6.74 5.97 -7.61
C LYS A 94 8.07 5.22 -7.74
N GLU A 95 9.19 5.95 -7.80
CA GLU A 95 10.53 5.38 -7.94
C GLU A 95 10.92 4.53 -6.73
N LYS A 96 10.75 5.07 -5.52
CA LYS A 96 11.00 4.33 -4.28
C LYS A 96 10.13 3.08 -4.16
N LEU A 97 8.86 3.14 -4.60
CA LEU A 97 8.02 1.94 -4.58
C LEU A 97 8.54 0.88 -5.56
N LYS A 98 9.00 1.29 -6.74
CA LYS A 98 9.63 0.38 -7.70
C LYS A 98 10.87 -0.29 -7.10
N GLU A 99 11.71 0.45 -6.38
CA GLU A 99 12.86 -0.11 -5.65
C GLU A 99 12.44 -1.15 -4.61
N ILE A 100 11.43 -0.86 -3.80
CA ILE A 100 10.89 -1.81 -2.81
C ILE A 100 10.42 -3.10 -3.48
N LEU A 101 9.65 -2.99 -4.56
CA LEU A 101 9.12 -4.16 -5.27
C LEU A 101 10.25 -4.98 -5.92
N ASN A 102 11.29 -4.33 -6.44
CA ASN A 102 12.49 -4.99 -6.95
C ASN A 102 13.24 -5.76 -5.86
N LEU A 103 13.42 -5.15 -4.68
CA LEU A 103 14.05 -5.80 -3.53
C LEU A 103 13.23 -7.01 -3.08
N LEU A 104 11.91 -6.89 -3.01
CA LEU A 104 11.03 -8.02 -2.68
C LEU A 104 11.15 -9.16 -3.70
N LYS A 105 11.15 -8.85 -5.00
CA LYS A 105 11.34 -9.84 -6.07
C LYS A 105 12.67 -10.56 -5.94
N PHE A 106 13.74 -9.81 -5.72
CA PHE A 106 15.10 -10.34 -5.57
C PHE A 106 15.23 -11.25 -4.35
N HIS A 107 14.80 -10.80 -3.17
CA HIS A 107 14.88 -11.61 -1.96
C HIS A 107 13.92 -12.80 -1.99
N ALA A 108 12.73 -12.67 -2.58
CA ALA A 108 11.84 -13.82 -2.81
C ALA A 108 12.56 -14.92 -3.59
N LYS A 109 13.33 -14.56 -4.63
CA LYS A 109 14.15 -15.53 -5.37
C LYS A 109 15.21 -16.20 -4.50
N ILE A 110 15.93 -15.44 -3.67
CA ILE A 110 16.93 -16.00 -2.72
C ILE A 110 16.29 -17.01 -1.78
N HIS A 111 15.12 -16.68 -1.23
CA HIS A 111 14.38 -17.53 -0.29
C HIS A 111 13.50 -18.58 -0.98
N LYS A 112 13.64 -18.78 -2.30
CA LYS A 112 12.87 -19.73 -3.11
C LYS A 112 11.34 -19.57 -3.00
N LYS A 113 10.88 -18.33 -2.90
CA LYS A 113 9.47 -17.93 -2.85
C LYS A 113 8.98 -17.50 -4.23
N GLN A 114 7.69 -17.66 -4.49
CA GLN A 114 7.05 -17.18 -5.72
C GLN A 114 6.80 -15.67 -5.62
N PHE A 115 7.02 -14.93 -6.72
CA PHE A 115 6.69 -13.52 -6.83
C PHE A 115 5.89 -13.28 -8.11
N LYS A 116 4.72 -12.64 -8.01
CA LYS A 116 3.92 -12.22 -9.15
C LYS A 116 3.49 -10.77 -8.97
N ALA A 117 3.61 -9.96 -10.02
CA ALA A 117 3.15 -8.59 -10.02
C ALA A 117 2.23 -8.32 -11.21
N THR A 118 1.10 -7.67 -10.95
CA THR A 118 0.07 -7.39 -11.94
C THR A 118 -0.40 -5.96 -11.82
N LYS A 119 -0.91 -5.42 -12.92
CA LYS A 119 -1.51 -4.11 -13.05
C LYS A 119 -2.94 -4.28 -13.50
N GLU A 120 -3.85 -3.67 -12.76
CA GLU A 120 -5.27 -3.70 -12.98
C GLU A 120 -5.75 -2.30 -13.32
N LYS A 121 -6.46 -2.18 -14.45
CA LYS A 121 -7.07 -0.95 -14.90
C LYS A 121 -8.53 -1.19 -15.26
N ILE A 122 -9.39 -0.26 -14.90
CA ILE A 122 -10.76 -0.21 -15.39
C ILE A 122 -10.79 0.80 -16.53
N VAL A 123 -11.26 0.39 -17.71
CA VAL A 123 -11.46 1.30 -18.86
C VAL A 123 -12.87 1.07 -19.37
N SER A 124 -13.73 2.08 -19.24
CA SER A 124 -15.12 2.03 -19.73
C SER A 124 -15.89 0.79 -19.23
N GLY A 125 -15.69 0.40 -17.96
CA GLY A 125 -16.31 -0.78 -17.35
C GLY A 125 -15.62 -2.11 -17.63
N ILE A 126 -14.58 -2.15 -18.46
CA ILE A 126 -13.79 -3.35 -18.75
C ILE A 126 -12.61 -3.45 -17.78
N TYR A 127 -12.45 -4.62 -17.16
CA TYR A 127 -11.33 -4.92 -16.26
C TYR A 127 -10.16 -5.51 -17.05
N ILE A 128 -9.04 -4.79 -17.11
CA ILE A 128 -7.82 -5.19 -17.82
C ILE A 128 -6.77 -5.56 -16.79
N VAL A 129 -6.22 -6.77 -16.89
CA VAL A 129 -5.13 -7.26 -16.03
C VAL A 129 -3.90 -7.52 -16.90
N GLU A 130 -2.82 -6.82 -16.61
CA GLU A 130 -1.53 -6.92 -17.29
C GLU A 130 -0.46 -7.39 -16.28
N ASP A 131 0.56 -8.11 -16.75
CA ASP A 131 1.75 -8.32 -15.92
C ASP A 131 2.47 -6.99 -15.74
N LEU A 132 2.87 -6.70 -14.50
CA LEU A 132 3.60 -5.49 -14.19
C LEU A 132 5.10 -5.75 -14.35
N ASP A 133 5.73 -5.00 -15.26
CA ASP A 133 7.17 -5.10 -15.48
C ASP A 133 7.94 -4.42 -14.32
N ILE A 134 8.40 -5.27 -13.41
CA ILE A 134 9.15 -4.94 -12.19
C ILE A 134 10.51 -5.60 -12.29
#